data_AF-A0A0S8B5G1-F1
#
_entry.id   AF-A0A0S8B5G1-F1
#
_cell.length_a   1.000
_cell.length_b   1.000
_cell.length_c   1.000
_cell.angle_alpha   90.00
_cell.angle_beta   90.00
_cell.angle_gamma   90.00
#
_symmetry.space_group_name_H-M   'P 1'
#
loop_
_entity.id
_entity.type
_entity.pdbx_description
1 polymer ?
#
loop_
_entity_poly.entity_id
_entity_poly.type
_entity_poly.pdbx_seq_one_letter_code
_entity_poly.pdbx_strand_id
1 'polypeptide(L)'
;GGHEVLRTLVEIVRREDPTRPVTTGNDHIDADDGATTVEFMELLDVVGYNYVDRWHERRELYATQDRHDHPDWKFTGTESGSVRGTRGEYSLGDDPERVRPSYTTGMIRAEQLWRFVALNDWFAGDFMWTGIDYLGESLWPRKNATSGVLDLVGFPDNGYYFYQSRWTEPPMIHLFPHWNWPGREGQLVPVLAYTNCDAVELYLNGRFLAEKRLEFPRQGTSGGWNSYDSPQVFPTTADLHLTWDVPYEPGVLQAVGKRRGDVVVVEEVRTAGPATSLLVRVDRGEIEAGVRDVAHVEVAIVDADGTVVPTADHLVRFTVEGPARLVAIGNGDPTDHGSYQAGERRAFHGLLLAFIQSTDERGMIRVTAHADGIESASVDIASVAAERYQRVP
;
A
#
# COMPACT_ATOMS: atom_id res chain seq x y z
N GLY A 1 14.54 37.58 -4.97
CA GLY A 1 13.53 36.62 -5.49
C GLY A 1 13.27 35.52 -4.48
N GLY A 2 12.78 34.35 -4.90
CA GLY A 2 12.52 33.22 -3.98
C GLY A 2 13.73 32.81 -3.13
N HIS A 3 14.95 32.89 -3.67
CA HIS A 3 16.19 32.59 -2.97
C HIS A 3 16.49 33.54 -1.80
N GLU A 4 16.04 34.79 -1.82
CA GLU A 4 16.24 35.75 -0.70
C GLU A 4 15.37 35.35 0.51
N VAL A 5 14.14 34.92 0.24
CA VAL A 5 13.23 34.39 1.25
C VAL A 5 13.79 33.10 1.82
N LEU A 6 14.21 32.17 0.96
CA LEU A 6 14.82 30.90 1.40
C LEU A 6 16.06 31.15 2.28
N ARG A 7 16.95 32.07 1.90
CA ARG A 7 18.14 32.42 2.70
C ARG A 7 17.76 32.85 4.12
N THR A 8 16.75 33.70 4.24
CA THR A 8 16.23 34.16 5.54
C THR A 8 15.69 32.98 6.36
N LEU A 9 14.97 32.04 5.74
CA LEU A 9 14.44 30.85 6.41
C LEU A 9 15.55 29.89 6.85
N VAL A 10 16.55 29.66 5.98
CA VAL A 10 17.73 28.84 6.28
C VAL A 10 18.51 29.43 7.48
N GLU A 11 18.69 30.75 7.53
CA GLU A 11 19.34 31.43 8.66
C GLU A 11 18.58 31.23 9.98
N ILE A 12 17.24 31.30 9.93
CA ILE A 12 16.41 31.02 11.11
C ILE A 12 16.58 29.57 11.55
N VAL A 13 16.43 28.60 10.64
CA VAL A 13 16.57 27.17 10.98
C VAL A 13 17.94 26.89 11.58
N ARG A 14 19.02 27.37 10.96
CA ARG A 14 20.39 27.15 11.45
C ARG A 14 20.66 27.84 12.79
N ARG A 15 20.00 28.96 13.08
CA ARG A 15 20.10 29.62 14.39
C ARG A 15 19.41 28.81 15.49
N GLU A 16 18.23 28.25 15.21
CA GLU A 16 17.46 27.49 16.21
C GLU A 16 17.98 26.05 16.36
N ASP A 17 18.37 25.40 15.27
CA ASP A 17 18.89 24.04 15.23
C ASP A 17 19.88 23.84 14.07
N PRO A 18 21.20 23.95 14.31
CA PRO A 18 22.21 23.73 13.29
C PRO A 18 22.49 22.24 13.03
N THR A 19 21.83 21.31 13.73
CA THR A 19 22.17 19.88 13.68
C THR A 19 21.45 19.10 12.57
N ARG A 20 20.42 19.70 11.94
CA ARG A 20 19.59 19.06 10.92
C ARG A 20 19.76 19.74 9.56
N PRO A 21 19.89 18.99 8.46
CA PRO A 21 20.00 19.55 7.12
C PRO A 21 18.70 20.23 6.70
N VAL A 22 18.80 21.37 6.02
CA VAL A 22 17.68 22.08 5.41
C VAL A 22 17.43 21.58 3.99
N THR A 23 16.17 21.33 3.66
CA THR A 23 15.69 20.92 2.32
C THR A 23 14.36 21.62 1.99
N THR A 24 13.96 21.58 0.72
CA THR A 24 12.62 21.94 0.23
C THR A 24 12.17 20.90 -0.78
N GLY A 25 10.85 20.74 -0.95
CA GLY A 25 10.30 20.02 -2.10
C GLY A 25 10.17 20.94 -3.30
N ASN A 26 10.80 20.57 -4.41
CA ASN A 26 10.83 21.40 -5.62
C ASN A 26 10.22 20.60 -6.78
N ASP A 27 9.03 20.99 -7.23
CA ASP A 27 8.31 20.31 -8.31
C ASP A 27 8.53 20.97 -9.69
N HIS A 28 9.18 22.13 -9.70
CA HIS A 28 9.54 22.93 -10.88
C HIS A 28 11.05 22.89 -11.16
N ILE A 29 11.75 21.80 -10.85
CA ILE A 29 13.22 21.69 -11.02
C ILE A 29 13.67 22.17 -12.41
N ASP A 30 12.95 21.76 -13.45
CA ASP A 30 13.29 22.04 -14.86
C ASP A 30 12.03 22.40 -15.66
N ALA A 31 11.13 23.16 -15.02
CA ALA A 31 9.89 23.61 -15.64
C ALA A 31 10.17 24.61 -16.77
N ASP A 32 9.41 24.54 -17.87
CA ASP A 32 9.54 25.48 -19.00
C ASP A 32 9.30 26.94 -18.60
N ASP A 33 8.45 27.15 -17.60
CA ASP A 33 8.19 28.45 -16.99
C ASP A 33 8.36 28.36 -15.47
N GLY A 34 9.11 29.30 -14.91
CA GLY A 34 9.40 29.35 -13.47
C GLY A 34 10.22 28.17 -12.95
N ALA A 35 11.23 27.72 -13.69
CA ALA A 35 12.19 26.73 -13.20
C ALA A 35 12.82 27.17 -11.86
N THR A 36 13.06 26.20 -10.98
CA THR A 36 13.78 26.43 -9.73
C THR A 36 15.21 26.84 -10.05
N THR A 37 15.61 28.05 -9.65
CA THR A 37 16.94 28.56 -9.99
C THR A 37 18.03 27.78 -9.28
N VAL A 38 19.19 27.60 -9.92
CA VAL A 38 20.37 26.98 -9.30
C VAL A 38 20.75 27.70 -7.99
N GLU A 39 20.72 29.04 -7.95
CA GLU A 39 20.98 29.81 -6.73
C GLU A 39 20.05 29.43 -5.55
N PHE A 40 18.80 29.07 -5.85
CA PHE A 40 17.86 28.61 -4.83
C PHE A 40 18.26 27.23 -4.29
N MET A 41 18.61 26.29 -5.18
CA MET A 41 18.99 24.93 -4.80
C MET A 41 20.33 24.89 -4.05
N GLU A 42 21.28 25.76 -4.40
CA GLU A 42 22.58 25.88 -3.72
C GLU A 42 22.48 26.32 -2.25
N LEU A 43 21.35 26.90 -1.84
CA LEU A 43 21.11 27.26 -0.44
C LEU A 43 20.71 26.07 0.45
N LEU A 44 20.34 24.93 -0.15
CA LEU A 44 19.87 23.74 0.55
C LEU A 44 21.04 22.85 0.96
N ASP A 45 20.94 22.20 2.13
CA ASP A 45 21.93 21.19 2.54
C ASP A 45 21.69 19.85 1.80
N VAL A 46 20.45 19.60 1.38
CA VAL A 46 20.01 18.48 0.53
C VAL A 46 18.97 19.03 -0.46
N VAL A 47 19.15 18.77 -1.75
CA VAL A 47 18.23 19.21 -2.80
C VAL A 47 17.09 18.18 -2.93
N GLY A 48 15.87 18.64 -2.65
CA GLY A 48 14.66 17.83 -2.70
C GLY A 48 13.92 17.94 -4.04
N TYR A 49 13.45 16.81 -4.57
CA TYR A 49 12.75 16.72 -5.84
C TYR A 49 11.33 16.23 -5.62
N ASN A 50 10.34 17.02 -6.02
CA ASN A 50 8.97 16.56 -6.15
C ASN A 50 8.77 16.08 -7.59
N TYR A 51 8.43 14.80 -7.78
CA TYR A 51 8.23 14.17 -9.09
C TYR A 51 9.46 14.33 -9.98
N VAL A 52 10.57 13.75 -9.54
CA VAL A 52 11.89 13.86 -10.19
C VAL A 52 11.88 13.47 -11.68
N ASP A 53 10.90 12.68 -12.11
CA ASP A 53 10.66 12.24 -13.49
C ASP A 53 9.69 13.12 -14.30
N ARG A 54 9.34 14.31 -13.82
CA ARG A 54 8.27 15.12 -14.44
C ARG A 54 8.67 15.83 -15.72
N TRP A 55 9.90 16.34 -15.80
CA TRP A 55 10.30 17.33 -16.82
C TRP A 55 11.21 16.73 -17.89
N HIS A 56 10.86 16.93 -19.16
CA HIS A 56 11.70 16.60 -20.34
C HIS A 56 12.39 15.24 -20.24
N GLU A 57 13.71 15.20 -20.46
CA GLU A 57 14.54 13.98 -20.42
C GLU A 57 14.67 13.40 -18.99
N ARG A 58 14.40 14.19 -17.95
CA ARG A 58 14.39 13.70 -16.56
C ARG A 58 13.33 12.64 -16.33
N ARG A 59 12.33 12.55 -17.21
CA ARG A 59 11.42 11.42 -17.23
C ARG A 59 12.11 10.05 -17.30
N GLU A 60 13.25 9.99 -17.97
CA GLU A 60 14.06 8.76 -18.10
C GLU A 60 15.35 8.84 -17.27
N LEU A 61 15.89 10.05 -17.08
CA LEU A 61 17.18 10.28 -16.44
C LEU A 61 17.08 10.67 -14.97
N TYR A 62 15.90 11.02 -14.47
CA TYR A 62 15.67 11.48 -13.11
C TYR A 62 16.63 12.64 -12.74
N ALA A 63 17.26 12.59 -11.56
CA ALA A 63 18.23 13.59 -11.10
C ALA A 63 19.65 13.39 -11.67
N THR A 64 19.86 12.47 -12.62
CA THR A 64 21.22 12.11 -13.11
C THR A 64 21.93 13.29 -13.78
N GLN A 65 21.19 14.16 -14.48
CA GLN A 65 21.76 15.35 -15.09
C GLN A 65 22.31 16.32 -14.04
N ASP A 66 21.52 16.61 -13.00
CA ASP A 66 21.98 17.48 -11.90
C ASP A 66 23.13 16.85 -11.12
N ARG A 67 23.14 15.52 -10.99
CA ARG A 67 24.28 14.81 -10.38
C ARG A 67 25.58 15.01 -11.16
N HIS A 68 25.49 15.05 -12.48
CA HIS A 68 26.64 15.32 -13.34
C HIS A 68 27.10 16.78 -13.22
N ASP A 69 26.16 17.72 -13.26
CA ASP A 69 26.46 19.16 -13.26
C ASP A 69 26.84 19.69 -11.87
N HIS A 70 26.32 19.06 -10.82
CA HIS A 70 26.53 19.41 -9.41
C HIS A 70 26.94 18.18 -8.58
N PRO A 71 28.17 17.65 -8.77
CA PRO A 71 28.61 16.41 -8.13
C PRO A 71 28.76 16.49 -6.60
N ASP A 72 28.75 17.68 -6.01
CA ASP A 72 28.84 17.88 -4.56
C ASP A 72 27.47 17.99 -3.87
N TRP A 73 26.38 18.09 -4.63
CA TRP A 73 25.03 18.12 -4.07
C TRP A 73 24.63 16.78 -3.46
N LYS A 74 23.72 16.86 -2.50
CA LYS A 74 23.03 15.71 -1.92
C LYS A 74 21.59 15.73 -2.41
N PHE A 75 21.07 14.58 -2.80
CA PHE A 75 19.79 14.48 -3.51
C PHE A 75 18.81 13.62 -2.74
N THR A 76 17.53 13.99 -2.76
CA THR A 76 16.44 13.13 -2.29
C THR A 76 15.18 13.43 -3.07
N GLY A 77 14.36 12.42 -3.34
CA GLY A 77 12.98 12.64 -3.72
C GLY A 77 12.24 13.08 -2.47
N THR A 78 11.53 14.20 -2.51
CA THR A 78 10.73 14.73 -1.38
C THR A 78 9.24 14.43 -1.55
N GLU A 79 8.81 14.09 -2.76
CA GLU A 79 7.46 13.68 -3.08
C GLU A 79 7.44 12.95 -4.43
N SER A 80 7.00 11.70 -4.49
CA SER A 80 6.78 11.02 -5.77
C SER A 80 5.55 10.14 -5.76
N GLY A 81 4.96 9.88 -6.93
CA GLY A 81 3.77 9.02 -7.02
C GLY A 81 4.04 7.60 -6.53
N SER A 82 3.09 7.07 -5.75
CA SER A 82 3.05 5.65 -5.36
C SER A 82 2.34 4.79 -6.42
N VAL A 83 2.31 3.47 -6.19
CA VAL A 83 1.34 2.59 -6.86
C VAL A 83 -0.06 2.93 -6.37
N ARG A 84 -0.86 3.58 -7.21
CA ARG A 84 -2.20 4.08 -6.87
C ARG A 84 -3.29 3.04 -7.13
N GLY A 85 -4.35 3.07 -6.33
CA GLY A 85 -5.55 2.24 -6.51
C GLY A 85 -6.64 2.61 -5.53
N THR A 86 -7.81 2.00 -5.70
CA THR A 86 -8.83 1.92 -4.64
C THR A 86 -8.89 0.46 -4.21
N ARG A 87 -8.79 0.18 -2.91
CA ARG A 87 -8.77 -1.20 -2.39
C ARG A 87 -9.94 -2.02 -2.94
N GLY A 88 -9.61 -3.13 -3.60
CA GLY A 88 -10.60 -4.10 -4.10
C GLY A 88 -11.30 -3.71 -5.40
N GLU A 89 -11.05 -2.53 -5.97
CA GLU A 89 -11.62 -2.12 -7.25
C GLU A 89 -10.83 -2.70 -8.42
N TYR A 90 -11.39 -3.69 -9.09
CA TYR A 90 -10.86 -4.26 -10.32
C TYR A 90 -11.96 -4.28 -11.38
N SER A 91 -11.65 -3.80 -12.59
CA SER A 91 -12.53 -3.92 -13.76
C SER A 91 -11.83 -4.67 -14.86
N LEU A 92 -12.56 -5.52 -15.58
CA LEU A 92 -12.15 -6.14 -16.85
C LEU A 92 -12.77 -5.43 -18.06
N GLY A 93 -13.43 -4.28 -17.85
CA GLY A 93 -14.25 -3.59 -18.84
C GLY A 93 -15.62 -4.24 -19.04
N ASP A 94 -16.52 -3.51 -19.71
CA ASP A 94 -17.92 -3.90 -19.89
C ASP A 94 -18.13 -4.91 -21.03
N ASP A 95 -17.18 -5.00 -21.95
CA ASP A 95 -17.24 -5.87 -23.13
C ASP A 95 -16.53 -7.21 -22.84
N PRO A 96 -17.26 -8.33 -22.75
CA PRO A 96 -16.66 -9.64 -22.52
C PRO A 96 -15.70 -10.09 -23.63
N GLU A 97 -15.88 -9.59 -24.86
CA GLU A 97 -14.99 -9.91 -25.99
C GLU A 97 -13.73 -9.03 -26.00
N ARG A 98 -13.71 -7.94 -25.20
CA ARG A 98 -12.61 -6.96 -25.14
C ARG A 98 -12.26 -6.61 -23.71
N VAL A 99 -11.49 -7.50 -23.09
CA VAL A 99 -10.93 -7.30 -21.74
C VAL A 99 -10.10 -6.01 -21.69
N ARG A 100 -10.46 -5.09 -20.79
CA ARG A 100 -9.76 -3.83 -20.52
C ARG A 100 -9.52 -3.68 -19.02
N PRO A 101 -8.42 -4.24 -18.49
CA PRO A 101 -8.16 -4.23 -17.06
C PRO A 101 -7.81 -2.82 -16.57
N SER A 102 -8.35 -2.41 -15.42
CA SER A 102 -8.06 -1.08 -14.83
C SER A 102 -6.79 -1.02 -13.98
N TYR A 103 -6.22 -2.17 -13.62
CA TYR A 103 -5.21 -2.31 -12.55
C TYR A 103 -3.83 -2.76 -13.05
N THR A 104 -3.59 -2.80 -14.36
CA THR A 104 -2.36 -3.37 -14.96
C THR A 104 -1.29 -2.34 -15.32
N THR A 105 -1.58 -1.04 -15.17
CA THR A 105 -0.66 0.03 -15.62
C THR A 105 -0.25 1.00 -14.52
N GLY A 106 -1.00 1.05 -13.41
CA GLY A 106 -0.81 2.04 -12.34
C GLY A 106 0.53 1.94 -11.61
N MET A 107 1.19 0.78 -11.67
CA MET A 107 2.45 0.52 -10.98
C MET A 107 3.71 0.94 -11.76
N ILE A 108 3.64 1.01 -13.09
CA ILE A 108 4.82 1.09 -13.96
C ILE A 108 5.76 2.25 -13.58
N ARG A 109 5.20 3.44 -13.32
CA ARG A 109 6.00 4.61 -12.92
C ARG A 109 6.67 4.45 -11.56
N ALA A 110 5.94 3.90 -10.58
CA ALA A 110 6.49 3.64 -9.25
C ALA A 110 7.62 2.60 -9.31
N GLU A 111 7.53 1.61 -10.18
CA GLU A 111 8.62 0.66 -10.41
C GLU A 111 9.84 1.30 -11.05
N GLN A 112 9.65 2.17 -12.06
CA GLN A 112 10.75 2.87 -12.71
C GLN A 112 11.48 3.77 -11.70
N LEU A 113 10.73 4.54 -10.91
CA LEU A 113 11.29 5.36 -9.84
C LEU A 113 12.05 4.51 -8.81
N TRP A 114 11.46 3.41 -8.34
CA TRP A 114 12.14 2.55 -7.38
C TRP A 114 13.42 1.95 -7.95
N ARG A 115 13.46 1.58 -9.24
CA ARG A 115 14.70 1.15 -9.88
C ARG A 115 15.76 2.25 -9.84
N PHE A 116 15.39 3.49 -10.16
CA PHE A 116 16.32 4.62 -10.09
C PHE A 116 16.85 4.80 -8.67
N VAL A 117 15.96 4.89 -7.67
CA VAL A 117 16.35 5.10 -6.26
C VAL A 117 17.23 3.95 -5.74
N ALA A 118 16.84 2.70 -6.00
CA ALA A 118 17.57 1.53 -5.49
C ALA A 118 18.95 1.31 -6.15
N LEU A 119 19.17 1.83 -7.37
CA LEU A 119 20.43 1.66 -8.10
C LEU A 119 21.39 2.84 -7.99
N ASN A 120 20.97 3.95 -7.37
CA ASN A 120 21.76 5.18 -7.27
C ASN A 120 21.99 5.55 -5.79
N ASP A 121 23.11 5.10 -5.23
CA ASP A 121 23.50 5.33 -3.82
C ASP A 121 23.69 6.82 -3.46
N TRP A 122 23.96 7.67 -4.45
CA TRP A 122 24.05 9.12 -4.32
C TRP A 122 22.68 9.82 -4.18
N PHE A 123 21.58 9.11 -4.43
CA PHE A 123 20.22 9.59 -4.22
C PHE A 123 19.66 8.96 -2.94
N ALA A 124 19.48 9.77 -1.89
CA ALA A 124 19.31 9.27 -0.53
C ALA A 124 18.03 8.43 -0.31
N GLY A 125 17.01 8.64 -1.14
CA GLY A 125 15.72 7.96 -1.01
C GLY A 125 14.60 8.78 -1.65
N ASP A 126 13.37 8.35 -1.39
CA ASP A 126 12.14 8.99 -1.87
C ASP A 126 11.04 8.94 -0.81
N PHE A 127 10.17 9.95 -0.83
CA PHE A 127 8.96 10.00 0.01
C PHE A 127 7.73 9.85 -0.89
N MET A 128 7.06 8.69 -0.78
CA MET A 128 5.87 8.41 -1.59
C MET A 128 4.71 9.35 -1.24
N TRP A 129 3.96 9.73 -2.26
CA TRP A 129 2.68 10.43 -2.18
C TRP A 129 1.54 9.44 -2.49
N THR A 130 0.91 8.83 -1.48
CA THR A 130 1.15 8.96 -0.02
C THR A 130 1.23 7.58 0.63
N GLY A 131 1.57 7.54 1.91
CA GLY A 131 1.51 6.29 2.68
C GLY A 131 0.06 5.82 2.93
N ILE A 132 -0.80 6.73 3.37
CA ILE A 132 -2.20 6.48 3.72
C ILE A 132 -3.07 7.52 3.01
N ASP A 133 -4.21 7.10 2.49
CA ASP A 133 -5.21 8.02 1.95
C ASP A 133 -5.62 9.09 2.97
N TYR A 134 -6.04 10.24 2.45
CA TYR A 134 -6.43 11.40 3.26
C TYR A 134 -7.64 12.12 2.66
N LEU A 135 -8.44 12.73 3.54
CA LEU A 135 -9.61 13.53 3.15
C LEU A 135 -9.22 14.74 2.28
N GLY A 136 -10.08 15.08 1.32
CA GLY A 136 -9.84 16.17 0.38
C GLY A 136 -9.08 15.74 -0.88
N GLU A 137 -8.55 16.73 -1.63
CA GLU A 137 -7.86 16.55 -2.92
C GLU A 137 -8.58 15.58 -3.88
N SER A 138 -9.90 15.71 -3.91
CA SER A 138 -10.78 14.81 -4.65
C SER A 138 -11.84 15.62 -5.40
N LEU A 139 -12.41 14.99 -6.43
CA LEU A 139 -13.57 15.51 -7.16
C LEU A 139 -14.80 14.70 -6.80
N TRP A 140 -15.95 15.38 -6.65
CA TRP A 140 -17.23 14.73 -6.39
C TRP A 140 -17.50 13.60 -7.41
N PRO A 141 -18.00 12.42 -6.98
CA PRO A 141 -18.47 12.08 -5.63
C PRO A 141 -17.40 11.60 -4.66
N ARG A 142 -16.11 11.58 -5.04
CA ARG A 142 -15.05 11.21 -4.09
C ARG A 142 -14.85 12.31 -3.05
N LYS A 143 -14.61 11.92 -1.79
CA LYS A 143 -14.31 12.83 -0.66
C LYS A 143 -12.86 12.76 -0.14
N ASN A 144 -12.08 11.78 -0.61
CA ASN A 144 -10.68 11.63 -0.27
C ASN A 144 -9.83 11.30 -1.50
N ALA A 145 -8.55 11.66 -1.41
CA ALA A 145 -7.55 11.18 -2.33
C ALA A 145 -7.38 9.66 -2.15
N THR A 146 -7.19 8.96 -3.27
CA THR A 146 -6.85 7.53 -3.34
C THR A 146 -5.43 7.39 -3.87
N SER A 147 -4.50 8.08 -3.22
CA SER A 147 -3.07 8.10 -3.56
C SER A 147 -2.25 7.31 -2.55
N GLY A 148 -2.85 6.89 -1.44
CA GLY A 148 -2.26 6.06 -0.42
C GLY A 148 -2.05 4.62 -0.91
N VAL A 149 -1.07 3.95 -0.31
CA VAL A 149 -0.93 2.50 -0.44
C VAL A 149 -1.74 1.75 0.63
N LEU A 150 -2.16 2.49 1.66
CA LEU A 150 -3.18 2.12 2.62
C LEU A 150 -4.41 3.02 2.38
N ASP A 151 -5.60 2.44 2.44
CA ASP A 151 -6.83 3.22 2.37
C ASP A 151 -7.02 4.12 3.60
N LEU A 152 -8.09 4.92 3.61
CA LEU A 152 -8.30 5.95 4.63
C LEU A 152 -8.45 5.38 6.06
N VAL A 153 -8.78 4.09 6.20
CA VAL A 153 -8.88 3.41 7.49
C VAL A 153 -7.72 2.44 7.74
N GLY A 154 -6.71 2.44 6.88
CA GLY A 154 -5.48 1.68 7.08
C GLY A 154 -5.49 0.27 6.51
N PHE A 155 -6.48 -0.12 5.70
CA PHE A 155 -6.41 -1.40 5.00
C PHE A 155 -5.43 -1.29 3.81
N PRO A 156 -4.56 -2.30 3.60
CA PRO A 156 -3.63 -2.29 2.48
C PRO A 156 -4.35 -2.44 1.13
N ASP A 157 -3.95 -1.63 0.16
CA ASP A 157 -4.22 -1.86 -1.25
C ASP A 157 -3.00 -2.56 -1.91
N ASN A 158 -3.10 -2.93 -3.18
CA ASN A 158 -2.04 -3.59 -3.94
C ASN A 158 -0.69 -2.86 -3.85
N GLY A 159 -0.72 -1.52 -3.80
CA GLY A 159 0.49 -0.72 -3.67
C GLY A 159 1.28 -0.99 -2.39
N TYR A 160 0.63 -1.34 -1.28
CA TYR A 160 1.32 -1.68 -0.03
C TYR A 160 2.24 -2.88 -0.25
N TYR A 161 1.72 -3.89 -0.94
CA TYR A 161 2.43 -5.13 -1.20
C TYR A 161 3.55 -4.97 -2.23
N PHE A 162 3.44 -4.01 -3.16
CA PHE A 162 4.58 -3.63 -3.99
C PHE A 162 5.76 -3.19 -3.11
N TYR A 163 5.56 -2.21 -2.23
CA TYR A 163 6.62 -1.73 -1.34
C TYR A 163 7.09 -2.80 -0.35
N GLN A 164 6.18 -3.58 0.24
CA GLN A 164 6.56 -4.71 1.10
C GLN A 164 7.49 -5.68 0.37
N SER A 165 7.20 -6.00 -0.89
CA SER A 165 8.04 -6.87 -1.71
C SER A 165 9.40 -6.26 -2.08
N ARG A 166 9.62 -4.95 -1.89
CA ARG A 166 10.90 -4.27 -2.18
C ARG A 166 11.68 -3.94 -0.90
N TRP A 167 10.99 -3.67 0.20
CA TRP A 167 11.56 -3.10 1.42
C TRP A 167 11.67 -4.10 2.57
N THR A 168 11.21 -5.34 2.38
CA THR A 168 11.24 -6.37 3.42
C THR A 168 11.89 -7.66 2.93
N GLU A 169 12.55 -8.35 3.86
CA GLU A 169 13.25 -9.61 3.63
C GLU A 169 12.39 -10.88 3.74
N PRO A 170 11.41 -10.99 4.67
CA PRO A 170 10.60 -12.18 4.79
C PRO A 170 9.93 -12.57 3.47
N PRO A 171 10.01 -13.84 3.02
CA PRO A 171 9.40 -14.28 1.77
C PRO A 171 7.91 -13.97 1.73
N MET A 172 7.46 -13.33 0.64
CA MET A 172 6.05 -12.97 0.45
C MET A 172 5.64 -13.05 -1.02
N ILE A 173 4.35 -13.28 -1.25
CA ILE A 173 3.67 -13.09 -2.52
C ILE A 173 2.37 -12.36 -2.21
N HIS A 174 2.03 -11.36 -3.01
CA HIS A 174 0.68 -10.77 -3.05
C HIS A 174 0.12 -10.98 -4.46
N LEU A 175 -0.94 -11.79 -4.57
CA LEU A 175 -1.58 -12.13 -5.83
C LEU A 175 -2.89 -11.34 -5.99
N PHE A 176 -3.09 -10.71 -7.14
CA PHE A 176 -4.29 -9.90 -7.43
C PHE A 176 -4.66 -9.96 -8.91
N PRO A 177 -5.95 -9.76 -9.29
CA PRO A 177 -7.09 -9.31 -8.48
C PRO A 177 -7.73 -10.44 -7.64
N HIS A 178 -8.90 -10.17 -7.06
CA HIS A 178 -9.75 -11.21 -6.47
C HIS A 178 -10.22 -12.23 -7.53
N TRP A 179 -10.69 -13.41 -7.09
CA TRP A 179 -11.11 -14.50 -7.99
C TRP A 179 -12.64 -14.73 -8.03
N ASN A 180 -13.43 -13.65 -7.95
CA ASN A 180 -14.90 -13.65 -8.08
C ASN A 180 -15.35 -12.88 -9.33
N TRP A 181 -15.49 -13.58 -10.47
CA TRP A 181 -15.89 -12.99 -11.76
C TRP A 181 -17.12 -13.72 -12.36
N PRO A 182 -18.28 -13.72 -11.66
CA PRO A 182 -19.44 -14.50 -12.09
C PRO A 182 -19.89 -14.14 -13.51
N GLY A 183 -20.13 -15.15 -14.35
CA GLY A 183 -20.55 -14.97 -15.74
C GLY A 183 -19.43 -14.62 -16.71
N ARG A 184 -18.17 -14.68 -16.28
CA ARG A 184 -16.97 -14.45 -17.11
C ARG A 184 -16.11 -15.70 -17.25
N GLU A 185 -16.68 -16.88 -17.03
CA GLU A 185 -15.97 -18.15 -17.13
C GLU A 185 -15.29 -18.30 -18.52
N GLY A 186 -14.01 -18.67 -18.51
CA GLY A 186 -13.17 -18.77 -19.70
C GLY A 186 -12.57 -17.45 -20.20
N GLN A 187 -13.02 -16.30 -19.70
CA GLN A 187 -12.41 -15.01 -20.04
C GLN A 187 -11.00 -14.90 -19.44
N LEU A 188 -10.04 -14.37 -20.19
CA LEU A 188 -8.70 -14.11 -19.68
C LEU A 188 -8.72 -12.97 -18.66
N VAL A 189 -8.20 -13.26 -17.47
CA VAL A 189 -7.98 -12.31 -16.37
C VAL A 189 -6.47 -12.12 -16.23
N PRO A 190 -5.96 -10.88 -16.38
CA PRO A 190 -4.58 -10.57 -16.04
C PRO A 190 -4.37 -10.72 -14.52
N VAL A 191 -3.61 -11.73 -14.12
CA VAL A 191 -3.23 -11.98 -12.73
C VAL A 191 -1.83 -11.42 -12.54
N LEU A 192 -1.67 -10.56 -11.54
CA LEU A 192 -0.40 -9.94 -11.19
C LEU A 192 0.06 -10.43 -9.82
N ALA A 193 1.38 -10.45 -9.62
CA ALA A 193 1.96 -10.70 -8.32
C ALA A 193 3.10 -9.72 -7.99
N TYR A 194 3.09 -9.20 -6.76
CA TYR A 194 4.26 -8.61 -6.12
C TYR A 194 4.92 -9.65 -5.22
N THR A 195 6.24 -9.79 -5.31
CA THR A 195 6.97 -10.84 -4.56
C THR A 195 8.45 -10.54 -4.47
N ASN A 196 9.05 -10.80 -3.31
CA ASN A 196 10.50 -10.82 -3.13
C ASN A 196 11.11 -12.23 -3.33
N CYS A 197 10.43 -13.10 -4.07
CA CYS A 197 10.94 -14.40 -4.49
C CYS A 197 11.60 -14.32 -5.88
N ASP A 198 12.54 -15.23 -6.17
CA ASP A 198 13.25 -15.30 -7.46
C ASP A 198 12.36 -15.89 -8.57
N ALA A 199 11.43 -16.77 -8.17
CA ALA A 199 10.48 -17.42 -9.07
C ALA A 199 9.13 -17.64 -8.38
N VAL A 200 8.06 -17.63 -9.16
CA VAL A 200 6.71 -17.99 -8.73
C VAL A 200 6.09 -18.93 -9.76
N GLU A 201 5.65 -20.10 -9.29
CA GLU A 201 4.80 -21.00 -10.05
C GLU A 201 3.33 -20.67 -9.76
N LEU A 202 2.52 -20.57 -10.81
CA LEU A 202 1.09 -20.33 -10.70
C LEU A 202 0.29 -21.58 -11.05
N TYR A 203 -0.70 -21.90 -10.22
CA TYR A 203 -1.62 -23.02 -10.38
C TYR A 203 -3.07 -22.54 -10.34
N LEU A 204 -3.93 -23.17 -11.13
CA LEU A 204 -5.38 -23.01 -11.07
C LEU A 204 -6.04 -24.37 -10.84
N ASN A 205 -6.73 -24.52 -9.72
CA ASN A 205 -7.39 -25.76 -9.33
C ASN A 205 -6.43 -26.96 -9.34
N GLY A 206 -5.21 -26.74 -8.85
CA GLY A 206 -4.12 -27.73 -8.80
C GLY A 206 -3.42 -28.00 -10.13
N ARG A 207 -3.84 -27.38 -11.24
CA ARG A 207 -3.18 -27.49 -12.55
C ARG A 207 -2.11 -26.42 -12.68
N PHE A 208 -0.87 -26.82 -12.95
CA PHE A 208 0.23 -25.90 -13.25
C PHE A 208 -0.08 -25.08 -14.52
N LEU A 209 0.08 -23.76 -14.43
CA LEU A 209 -0.08 -22.85 -15.56
C LEU A 209 1.27 -22.43 -16.13
N ALA A 210 2.09 -21.76 -15.32
CA ALA A 210 3.41 -21.29 -15.73
C ALA A 210 4.27 -20.90 -14.51
N GLU A 211 5.59 -20.89 -14.71
CA GLU A 211 6.55 -20.26 -13.80
C GLU A 211 6.99 -18.91 -14.39
N LYS A 212 7.06 -17.88 -13.54
CA LYS A 212 7.66 -16.58 -13.87
C LYS A 212 8.80 -16.30 -12.91
N ARG A 213 9.84 -15.63 -13.40
CA ARG A 213 11.08 -15.35 -12.66
C ARG A 213 11.38 -13.87 -12.69
N LEU A 214 11.88 -13.35 -11.58
CA LEU A 214 12.24 -11.95 -11.38
C LEU A 214 13.60 -11.87 -10.70
N GLU A 215 14.45 -10.95 -11.15
CA GLU A 215 15.73 -10.66 -10.52
C GLU A 215 15.94 -9.15 -10.50
N PHE A 216 15.97 -8.57 -9.30
CA PHE A 216 16.28 -7.16 -9.10
C PHE A 216 16.92 -6.92 -7.72
N PRO A 217 18.05 -6.19 -7.65
CA PRO A 217 18.90 -5.80 -8.78
C PRO A 217 19.52 -7.02 -9.46
N ARG A 218 19.89 -6.90 -10.73
CA ARG A 218 20.60 -7.99 -11.43
C ARG A 218 22.01 -8.12 -10.86
N GLN A 219 22.46 -9.37 -10.66
CA GLN A 219 23.82 -9.63 -10.22
C GLN A 219 24.84 -9.41 -11.35
N GLY A 220 25.96 -8.79 -11.01
CA GLY A 220 27.13 -8.69 -11.90
C GLY A 220 28.02 -9.93 -11.78
N THR A 221 29.00 -10.05 -12.68
CA THR A 221 30.00 -11.12 -12.57
C THR A 221 30.89 -10.93 -11.35
N SER A 222 31.12 -11.97 -10.57
CA SER A 222 32.01 -12.00 -9.40
C SER A 222 33.00 -13.18 -9.52
N GLY A 223 34.23 -12.99 -9.05
CA GLY A 223 35.25 -14.06 -8.99
C GLY A 223 35.80 -14.57 -10.33
N GLY A 224 35.24 -14.17 -11.48
CA GLY A 224 35.72 -14.56 -12.81
C GLY A 224 34.75 -14.21 -13.93
N TRP A 225 35.16 -14.43 -15.19
CA TRP A 225 34.29 -14.23 -16.35
C TRP A 225 33.08 -15.17 -16.27
N ASN A 226 31.88 -14.61 -16.36
CA ASN A 226 30.60 -15.34 -16.28
C ASN A 226 30.46 -16.20 -15.01
N SER A 227 31.07 -15.77 -13.90
CA SER A 227 30.91 -16.34 -12.56
C SER A 227 30.09 -15.39 -11.70
N TYR A 228 29.33 -15.92 -10.75
CA TYR A 228 28.36 -15.15 -9.96
C TYR A 228 28.35 -15.63 -8.50
N ASP A 229 28.06 -14.72 -7.57
CA ASP A 229 28.05 -15.00 -6.12
C ASP A 229 26.83 -15.84 -5.72
N SER A 230 25.75 -15.77 -6.51
CA SER A 230 24.53 -16.56 -6.31
C SER A 230 24.16 -17.31 -7.59
N PRO A 231 23.34 -18.37 -7.51
CA PRO A 231 22.80 -19.02 -8.69
C PRO A 231 22.14 -17.99 -9.62
N GLN A 232 22.41 -18.12 -10.93
CA GLN A 232 21.83 -17.22 -11.92
C GLN A 232 20.31 -17.41 -11.98
N VAL A 233 19.58 -16.30 -11.91
CA VAL A 233 18.15 -16.27 -12.22
C VAL A 233 18.03 -15.95 -13.72
N PHE A 234 17.13 -16.64 -14.41
CA PHE A 234 16.76 -16.33 -15.80
C PHE A 234 15.43 -15.56 -15.77
N PRO A 235 15.43 -14.24 -15.53
CA PRO A 235 14.20 -13.49 -15.35
C PRO A 235 13.33 -13.52 -16.60
N THR A 236 12.03 -13.69 -16.41
CA THR A 236 11.01 -13.70 -17.48
C THR A 236 10.32 -12.35 -17.64
N THR A 237 10.71 -11.36 -16.85
CA THR A 237 10.20 -10.00 -16.85
C THR A 237 11.33 -9.02 -16.60
N ALA A 238 11.22 -7.82 -17.15
CA ALA A 238 12.04 -6.67 -16.73
C ALA A 238 11.33 -5.86 -15.65
N ASP A 239 10.03 -6.10 -15.42
CA ASP A 239 9.17 -5.44 -14.45
C ASP A 239 9.49 -5.87 -13.01
N LEU A 240 9.05 -5.10 -12.02
CA LEU A 240 9.15 -5.43 -10.60
C LEU A 240 7.91 -6.19 -10.10
N HIS A 241 7.08 -6.66 -11.02
CA HIS A 241 5.93 -7.53 -10.82
C HIS A 241 5.97 -8.71 -11.79
N LEU A 242 5.21 -9.74 -11.47
CA LEU A 242 4.94 -10.88 -12.35
C LEU A 242 3.52 -10.76 -12.91
N THR A 243 3.30 -11.27 -14.12
CA THR A 243 1.97 -11.23 -14.77
C THR A 243 1.68 -12.52 -15.55
N TRP A 244 0.43 -12.95 -15.52
CA TRP A 244 -0.12 -14.09 -16.25
C TRP A 244 -1.51 -13.75 -16.79
N ASP A 245 -1.84 -14.19 -18.00
CA ASP A 245 -3.21 -14.17 -18.51
C ASP A 245 -3.87 -15.52 -18.21
N VAL A 246 -4.84 -15.54 -17.30
CA VAL A 246 -5.44 -16.78 -16.79
C VAL A 246 -6.92 -16.85 -17.18
N PRO A 247 -7.38 -17.91 -17.87
CA PRO A 247 -8.80 -18.09 -18.11
C PRO A 247 -9.53 -18.29 -16.79
N TYR A 248 -10.55 -17.47 -16.53
CA TYR A 248 -11.29 -17.54 -15.28
C TYR A 248 -12.04 -18.87 -15.15
N GLU A 249 -11.74 -19.59 -14.09
CA GLU A 249 -12.46 -20.78 -13.63
C GLU A 249 -12.62 -20.63 -12.11
N PRO A 250 -13.85 -20.69 -11.56
CA PRO A 250 -14.05 -20.67 -10.12
C PRO A 250 -13.20 -21.71 -9.39
N GLY A 251 -12.67 -21.34 -8.22
CA GLY A 251 -11.88 -22.23 -7.38
C GLY A 251 -10.69 -21.52 -6.77
N VAL A 252 -9.48 -22.09 -6.90
CA VAL A 252 -8.28 -21.62 -6.21
C VAL A 252 -7.18 -21.29 -7.21
N LEU A 253 -6.75 -20.03 -7.20
CA LEU A 253 -5.43 -19.63 -7.69
C LEU A 253 -4.41 -19.80 -6.58
N GLN A 254 -3.36 -20.55 -6.85
CA GLN A 254 -2.26 -20.78 -5.91
C GLN A 254 -0.94 -20.33 -6.54
N ALA A 255 -0.20 -19.49 -5.82
CA ALA A 255 1.12 -19.02 -6.19
C ALA A 255 2.16 -19.62 -5.23
N VAL A 256 3.14 -20.33 -5.79
CA VAL A 256 4.21 -20.99 -5.04
C VAL A 256 5.52 -20.23 -5.29
N GLY A 257 5.98 -19.51 -4.27
CA GLY A 257 7.17 -18.66 -4.32
C GLY A 257 8.43 -19.44 -3.95
N LYS A 258 9.48 -19.25 -4.76
CA LYS A 258 10.76 -19.92 -4.59
C LYS A 258 11.90 -18.92 -4.44
N ARG A 259 12.87 -19.25 -3.60
CA ARG A 259 14.19 -18.60 -3.55
C ARG A 259 15.27 -19.64 -3.74
N ARG A 260 16.18 -19.41 -4.68
CA ARG A 260 17.29 -20.33 -5.02
C ARG A 260 16.85 -21.78 -5.30
N GLY A 261 15.62 -21.93 -5.83
CA GLY A 261 15.02 -23.22 -6.16
C GLY A 261 14.16 -23.84 -5.06
N ASP A 262 14.28 -23.38 -3.81
CA ASP A 262 13.50 -23.90 -2.68
C ASP A 262 12.17 -23.15 -2.55
N VAL A 263 11.09 -23.88 -2.26
CA VAL A 263 9.79 -23.29 -1.94
C VAL A 263 9.86 -22.61 -0.57
N VAL A 264 9.53 -21.31 -0.52
CA VAL A 264 9.65 -20.50 0.70
C VAL A 264 8.34 -19.86 1.14
N VAL A 265 7.36 -19.74 0.25
CA VAL A 265 6.03 -19.18 0.57
C VAL A 265 5.00 -19.69 -0.43
N VAL A 266 3.75 -19.86 0.03
CA VAL A 266 2.60 -20.18 -0.81
C VAL A 266 1.50 -19.18 -0.48
N GLU A 267 0.90 -18.59 -1.51
CA GLU A 267 -0.21 -17.66 -1.40
C GLU A 267 -1.39 -18.15 -2.23
N GLU A 268 -2.62 -17.89 -1.78
CA GLU A 268 -3.82 -18.33 -2.47
C GLU A 268 -4.89 -17.24 -2.57
N VAL A 269 -5.53 -17.15 -3.73
CA VAL A 269 -6.75 -16.37 -3.93
C VAL A 269 -7.87 -17.34 -4.31
N ARG A 270 -8.98 -17.29 -3.57
CA ARG A 270 -10.09 -18.22 -3.68
C ARG A 270 -11.33 -17.51 -4.21
N THR A 271 -12.12 -18.18 -5.03
CA THR A 271 -13.48 -17.74 -5.35
C THR A 271 -14.34 -17.89 -4.10
N ALA A 272 -14.76 -16.77 -3.51
CA ALA A 272 -15.64 -16.79 -2.35
C ALA A 272 -17.06 -17.23 -2.75
N GLY A 273 -17.69 -18.04 -1.90
CA GLY A 273 -19.11 -18.35 -1.97
C GLY A 273 -20.02 -17.21 -1.50
N PRO A 274 -21.33 -17.46 -1.34
CA PRO A 274 -22.23 -16.49 -0.74
C PRO A 274 -21.82 -16.12 0.69
N ALA A 275 -21.99 -14.85 1.06
CA ALA A 275 -21.75 -14.38 2.42
C ALA A 275 -22.62 -15.15 3.43
N THR A 276 -22.01 -15.62 4.52
CA THR A 276 -22.70 -16.41 5.55
C THR A 276 -22.49 -15.87 6.95
N SER A 277 -21.36 -15.20 7.22
CA SER A 277 -21.02 -14.74 8.56
C SER A 277 -20.11 -13.51 8.54
N LEU A 278 -20.00 -12.87 9.71
CA LEU A 278 -19.01 -11.85 9.99
C LEU A 278 -17.81 -12.48 10.72
N LEU A 279 -16.60 -12.10 10.33
CA LEU A 279 -15.39 -12.36 11.09
C LEU A 279 -14.93 -11.06 11.73
N VAL A 280 -14.67 -11.08 13.04
CA VAL A 280 -14.24 -9.90 13.81
C VAL A 280 -12.84 -10.16 14.38
N ARG A 281 -11.92 -9.22 14.15
CA ARG A 281 -10.56 -9.23 14.70
C ARG A 281 -10.27 -7.91 15.39
N VAL A 282 -9.44 -7.96 16.42
CA VAL A 282 -8.97 -6.76 17.12
C VAL A 282 -7.45 -6.68 17.05
N ASP A 283 -6.93 -5.48 16.80
CA ASP A 283 -5.47 -5.24 16.79
C ASP A 283 -4.84 -5.41 18.17
N ARG A 284 -5.58 -5.01 19.22
CA ARG A 284 -5.17 -5.05 20.62
C ARG A 284 -6.30 -5.58 21.50
N GLY A 285 -6.06 -6.71 22.15
CA GLY A 285 -6.99 -7.29 23.14
C GLY A 285 -7.05 -6.53 24.47
N GLU A 286 -6.15 -5.57 24.70
CA GLU A 286 -6.11 -4.74 25.89
C GLU A 286 -5.88 -3.26 25.50
N ILE A 287 -6.59 -2.35 26.17
CA ILE A 287 -6.45 -0.89 26.04
C ILE A 287 -6.48 -0.21 27.40
N GLU A 288 -5.87 0.96 27.51
CA GLU A 288 -5.73 1.67 28.78
C GLU A 288 -6.92 2.58 29.11
N ALA A 289 -7.46 2.47 30.33
CA ALA A 289 -8.48 3.37 30.86
C ALA A 289 -7.89 4.76 31.21
N GLY A 290 -8.65 5.83 30.95
CA GLY A 290 -8.33 7.20 31.37
C GLY A 290 -7.39 7.99 30.46
N VAL A 291 -6.87 7.37 29.41
CA VAL A 291 -5.97 8.01 28.42
C VAL A 291 -6.57 8.09 27.01
N ARG A 292 -7.85 7.72 26.87
CA ARG A 292 -8.58 7.67 25.58
C ARG A 292 -7.91 6.73 24.56
N ASP A 293 -7.36 5.63 25.04
CA ASP A 293 -6.74 4.59 24.21
C ASP A 293 -7.79 3.95 23.27
N VAL A 294 -7.36 3.48 22.09
CA VAL A 294 -8.25 3.05 21.00
C VAL A 294 -7.85 1.70 20.42
N ALA A 295 -8.71 0.69 20.54
CA ALA A 295 -8.58 -0.54 19.77
C ALA A 295 -9.26 -0.41 18.40
N HIS A 296 -8.66 -1.03 17.39
CA HIS A 296 -9.22 -1.18 16.06
C HIS A 296 -9.85 -2.56 15.92
N VAL A 297 -11.14 -2.57 15.57
CA VAL A 297 -11.92 -3.79 15.36
C VAL A 297 -12.19 -3.91 13.86
N GLU A 298 -11.46 -4.81 13.21
CA GLU A 298 -11.67 -5.21 11.82
C GLU A 298 -12.86 -6.15 11.71
N VAL A 299 -13.74 -5.89 10.76
CA VAL A 299 -14.85 -6.77 10.41
C VAL A 299 -14.74 -7.14 8.94
N ALA A 300 -14.74 -8.44 8.67
CA ALA A 300 -14.77 -9.00 7.34
C ALA A 300 -16.08 -9.79 7.12
N ILE A 301 -16.68 -9.63 5.95
CA ILE A 301 -17.81 -10.46 5.51
C ILE A 301 -17.24 -11.68 4.80
N VAL A 302 -17.55 -12.86 5.31
CA VAL A 302 -16.96 -14.12 4.83
C VAL A 302 -18.02 -15.12 4.39
N ASP A 303 -17.63 -16.02 3.52
CA ASP A 303 -18.43 -17.19 3.14
C ASP A 303 -18.32 -18.32 4.19
N ALA A 304 -18.93 -19.47 3.90
CA ALA A 304 -18.95 -20.63 4.79
C ALA A 304 -17.57 -21.24 5.07
N ASP A 305 -16.58 -20.97 4.21
CA ASP A 305 -15.21 -21.45 4.35
C ASP A 305 -14.30 -20.39 5.00
N GLY A 306 -14.85 -19.24 5.38
CA GLY A 306 -14.11 -18.13 5.96
C GLY A 306 -13.37 -17.25 4.94
N THR A 307 -13.64 -17.42 3.64
CA THR A 307 -13.07 -16.57 2.58
C THR A 307 -13.79 -15.23 2.56
N VAL A 308 -13.04 -14.12 2.58
CA VAL A 308 -13.63 -12.77 2.44
C VAL A 308 -14.36 -12.67 1.10
N VAL A 309 -15.61 -12.21 1.13
CA VAL A 309 -16.40 -12.00 -0.07
C VAL A 309 -16.03 -10.63 -0.67
N PRO A 310 -15.26 -10.56 -1.76
CA PRO A 310 -14.62 -9.32 -2.21
C PRO A 310 -15.62 -8.33 -2.85
N THR A 311 -16.86 -8.76 -3.07
CA THR A 311 -17.95 -7.95 -3.62
C THR A 311 -19.02 -7.59 -2.58
N ALA A 312 -18.85 -8.01 -1.32
CA ALA A 312 -19.84 -7.78 -0.29
C ALA A 312 -19.87 -6.32 0.19
N ASP A 313 -21.08 -5.78 0.36
CA ASP A 313 -21.35 -4.38 0.74
C ASP A 313 -22.36 -4.27 1.90
N HIS A 314 -22.56 -5.36 2.66
CA HIS A 314 -23.61 -5.47 3.68
C HIS A 314 -23.53 -4.32 4.69
N LEU A 315 -24.70 -3.82 5.14
CA LEU A 315 -24.79 -2.83 6.21
C LEU A 315 -24.51 -3.52 7.55
N VAL A 316 -23.42 -3.14 8.20
CA VAL A 316 -23.00 -3.68 9.50
C VAL A 316 -23.30 -2.68 10.60
N ARG A 317 -23.97 -3.14 11.66
CA ARG A 317 -24.33 -2.37 12.86
C ARG A 317 -23.49 -2.81 14.03
N PHE A 318 -23.01 -1.87 14.83
CA PHE A 318 -22.18 -2.16 16.00
C PHE A 318 -22.92 -1.92 17.31
N THR A 319 -22.73 -2.81 18.26
CA THR A 319 -23.09 -2.64 19.67
C THR A 319 -21.83 -2.71 20.51
N VAL A 320 -21.64 -1.76 21.42
CA VAL A 320 -20.51 -1.73 22.36
C VAL A 320 -21.05 -1.76 23.77
N GLU A 321 -20.67 -2.77 24.54
CA GLU A 321 -21.02 -2.95 25.95
C GLU A 321 -19.76 -2.82 26.80
N GLY A 322 -19.89 -2.26 28.00
CA GLY A 322 -18.76 -2.04 28.92
C GLY A 322 -18.15 -0.63 28.83
N PRO A 323 -16.97 -0.41 29.43
CA PRO A 323 -16.38 0.92 29.62
C PRO A 323 -15.66 1.43 28.36
N ALA A 324 -16.39 1.51 27.23
CA ALA A 324 -15.87 2.05 25.98
C ALA A 324 -16.96 2.73 25.16
N ARG A 325 -16.53 3.44 24.12
CA ARG A 325 -17.38 4.08 23.12
C ARG A 325 -16.88 3.77 21.71
N LEU A 326 -17.81 3.54 20.80
CA LEU A 326 -17.52 3.58 19.37
C LEU A 326 -17.30 5.04 18.95
N VAL A 327 -16.09 5.39 18.51
CA VAL A 327 -15.76 6.78 18.14
C VAL A 327 -15.71 7.01 16.64
N ALA A 328 -15.48 5.95 15.86
CA ALA A 328 -15.56 6.00 14.41
C ALA A 328 -15.83 4.61 13.81
N ILE A 329 -16.45 4.57 12.64
CA ILE A 329 -16.49 3.44 11.71
C ILE A 329 -16.08 3.97 10.34
N GLY A 330 -15.22 3.26 9.62
CA GLY A 330 -14.98 3.54 8.22
C GLY A 330 -14.72 2.26 7.42
N ASN A 331 -14.83 2.38 6.11
CA ASN A 331 -14.70 1.26 5.18
C ASN A 331 -13.71 1.54 4.05
N GLY A 332 -13.05 2.71 4.02
CA GLY A 332 -12.12 3.08 2.96
C GLY A 332 -12.75 3.48 1.61
N ASP A 333 -14.07 3.40 1.45
CA ASP A 333 -14.75 3.80 0.22
C ASP A 333 -14.63 5.33 0.02
N PRO A 334 -14.00 5.80 -1.08
CA PRO A 334 -13.83 7.20 -1.33
C PRO A 334 -15.13 7.94 -1.66
N THR A 335 -16.21 7.23 -1.98
CA THR A 335 -17.52 7.77 -2.36
C THR A 335 -18.58 7.65 -1.26
N ASP A 336 -18.25 7.02 -0.13
CA ASP A 336 -19.20 6.85 0.96
C ASP A 336 -19.23 8.06 1.90
N HIS A 337 -20.30 8.85 1.77
CA HIS A 337 -20.53 10.09 2.53
C HIS A 337 -21.15 9.89 3.91
N GLY A 338 -21.31 8.65 4.39
CA GLY A 338 -21.83 8.40 5.73
C GLY A 338 -20.97 9.07 6.81
N SER A 339 -21.57 9.40 7.96
CA SER A 339 -20.81 9.90 9.11
C SER A 339 -19.87 8.81 9.63
N TYR A 340 -18.64 9.17 9.96
CA TYR A 340 -17.73 8.27 10.69
C TYR A 340 -18.28 7.93 12.08
N GLN A 341 -19.09 8.80 12.68
CA GLN A 341 -19.68 8.60 14.00
C GLN A 341 -21.04 7.90 13.96
N ALA A 342 -21.41 7.32 12.82
CA ALA A 342 -22.60 6.48 12.73
C ALA A 342 -22.41 5.19 13.55
N GLY A 343 -23.51 4.59 14.01
CA GLY A 343 -23.50 3.25 14.64
C GLY A 343 -23.49 2.09 13.64
N GLU A 344 -23.56 2.41 12.35
CA GLU A 344 -23.61 1.43 11.25
C GLU A 344 -22.91 1.96 10.00
N ARG A 345 -22.38 1.04 9.17
CA ARG A 345 -21.70 1.37 7.92
C ARG A 345 -21.79 0.17 6.96
N ARG A 346 -21.87 0.44 5.66
CA ARG A 346 -21.70 -0.60 4.65
C ARG A 346 -20.25 -1.06 4.59
N ALA A 347 -20.02 -2.36 4.46
CA ALA A 347 -18.70 -2.85 4.09
C ALA A 347 -18.33 -2.34 2.69
N PHE A 348 -17.04 -2.20 2.43
CA PHE A 348 -16.51 -1.89 1.11
C PHE A 348 -15.55 -3.00 0.72
N HIS A 349 -15.90 -3.73 -0.34
CA HIS A 349 -15.20 -4.94 -0.76
C HIS A 349 -15.01 -5.95 0.37
N GLY A 350 -16.09 -6.18 1.14
CA GLY A 350 -16.14 -7.16 2.23
C GLY A 350 -15.54 -6.69 3.56
N LEU A 351 -14.95 -5.49 3.65
CA LEU A 351 -14.25 -5.03 4.85
C LEU A 351 -14.82 -3.73 5.42
N LEU A 352 -14.70 -3.57 6.73
CA LEU A 352 -14.85 -2.31 7.47
C LEU A 352 -14.04 -2.33 8.77
N LEU A 353 -13.81 -1.15 9.35
CA LEU A 353 -13.06 -0.96 10.58
C LEU A 353 -13.84 -0.09 11.58
N ALA A 354 -13.92 -0.53 12.83
CA ALA A 354 -14.48 0.23 13.94
C ALA A 354 -13.39 0.63 14.95
N PHE A 355 -13.51 1.85 15.48
CA PHE A 355 -12.57 2.43 16.43
C PHE A 355 -13.23 2.48 17.82
N ILE A 356 -12.70 1.69 18.75
CA ILE A 356 -13.26 1.47 20.09
C ILE A 356 -12.37 2.15 21.11
N GLN A 357 -12.85 3.26 21.69
CA GLN A 357 -12.09 4.07 22.63
C GLN A 357 -12.48 3.76 24.08
N SER A 358 -11.50 3.57 24.95
CA SER A 358 -11.71 3.39 26.38
C SER A 358 -12.33 4.62 27.05
N THR A 359 -13.08 4.40 28.13
CA THR A 359 -13.48 5.44 29.07
C THR A 359 -12.43 5.57 30.20
N ASP A 360 -12.79 6.27 31.28
CA ASP A 360 -11.97 6.35 32.49
C ASP A 360 -12.07 5.10 33.36
N GLU A 361 -13.02 4.20 33.04
CA GLU A 361 -13.30 3.00 33.81
C GLU A 361 -12.58 1.76 33.25
N ARG A 362 -12.18 0.88 34.16
CA ARG A 362 -11.63 -0.44 33.84
C ARG A 362 -12.76 -1.44 33.71
N GLY A 363 -12.54 -2.50 32.94
CA GLY A 363 -13.51 -3.58 32.81
C GLY A 363 -13.44 -4.27 31.46
N MET A 364 -14.31 -5.25 31.27
CA MET A 364 -14.43 -5.94 29.99
C MET A 364 -15.32 -5.13 29.05
N ILE A 365 -14.84 -4.95 27.82
CA ILE A 365 -15.59 -4.34 26.72
C ILE A 365 -15.97 -5.47 25.76
N ARG A 366 -17.24 -5.53 25.36
CA ARG A 366 -17.71 -6.42 24.31
C ARG A 366 -18.17 -5.61 23.12
N VAL A 367 -17.65 -5.94 21.95
CA VAL A 367 -18.01 -5.31 20.67
C VAL A 367 -18.68 -6.36 19.81
N THR A 368 -19.92 -6.10 19.41
CA THR A 368 -20.71 -7.00 18.56
C THR A 368 -21.00 -6.33 17.22
N ALA A 369 -20.70 -7.02 16.12
CA ALA A 369 -21.04 -6.62 14.76
C ALA A 369 -22.20 -7.49 14.25
N HIS A 370 -23.20 -6.85 13.64
CA HIS A 370 -24.42 -7.48 13.13
C HIS A 370 -24.70 -7.03 11.69
N ALA A 371 -25.10 -7.95 10.83
CA ALA A 371 -25.61 -7.65 9.49
C ALA A 371 -26.82 -8.55 9.17
N ASP A 372 -27.81 -8.00 8.48
CA ASP A 372 -29.05 -8.71 8.18
C ASP A 372 -28.77 -9.92 7.26
N GLY A 373 -29.24 -11.10 7.64
CA GLY A 373 -29.16 -12.31 6.81
C GLY A 373 -27.89 -13.15 6.95
N ILE A 374 -26.92 -12.73 7.77
CA ILE A 374 -25.68 -13.48 8.07
C ILE A 374 -25.41 -13.57 9.57
N GLU A 375 -24.58 -14.51 9.99
CA GLU A 375 -24.23 -14.71 11.40
C GLU A 375 -23.45 -13.51 11.97
N SER A 376 -23.86 -13.01 13.13
CA SER A 376 -23.19 -11.93 13.87
C SER A 376 -21.94 -12.44 14.57
N ALA A 377 -20.98 -11.55 14.83
CA ALA A 377 -19.75 -11.89 15.54
C ALA A 377 -19.42 -10.86 16.62
N SER A 378 -18.65 -11.27 17.63
CA SER A 378 -18.25 -10.41 18.74
C SER A 378 -16.80 -10.65 19.15
N VAL A 379 -16.18 -9.61 19.72
CA VAL A 379 -14.84 -9.67 20.31
C VAL A 379 -14.84 -8.97 21.66
N ASP A 380 -13.97 -9.45 22.55
CA ASP A 380 -13.75 -8.90 23.89
C ASP A 380 -12.43 -8.14 23.95
N ILE A 381 -12.43 -7.00 24.65
CA ILE A 381 -11.27 -6.14 24.84
C ILE A 381 -11.21 -5.77 26.33
N ALA A 382 -10.06 -5.94 26.97
CA ALA A 382 -9.88 -5.54 28.35
C ALA A 382 -9.49 -4.05 28.46
N SER A 383 -10.28 -3.26 29.19
CA SER A 383 -9.88 -1.93 29.64
C SER A 383 -9.08 -2.05 30.95
N VAL A 384 -7.78 -1.84 30.88
CA VAL A 384 -6.82 -2.02 31.98
C VAL A 384 -6.36 -0.69 32.58
N ALA A 385 -5.58 -0.77 33.66
CA ALA A 385 -4.93 0.42 34.21
C ALA A 385 -3.96 1.01 33.19
N ALA A 386 -3.97 2.32 33.00
CA ALA A 386 -2.88 2.97 32.26
C ALA A 386 -1.53 2.66 32.93
N GLU A 387 -0.55 2.19 32.14
CA GLU A 387 0.81 2.10 32.64
C GLU A 387 1.28 3.52 32.94
N ARG A 388 1.60 3.78 34.22
CA ARG A 388 2.26 5.03 34.56
C ARG A 388 3.61 5.00 33.86
N TYR A 389 3.75 5.76 32.77
CA TYR A 389 5.06 6.14 32.25
C TYR A 389 5.83 6.77 33.42
N GLN A 390 6.72 6.00 34.04
CA GLN A 390 7.76 6.55 34.89
C GLN A 390 8.56 7.43 33.95
N ARG A 391 8.43 8.76 34.09
CA ARG A 391 9.41 9.67 33.52
C ARG A 391 10.77 9.18 33.99
N VAL A 392 11.56 8.66 33.06
CA VAL A 392 12.99 8.44 33.31
C VAL A 392 13.53 9.82 33.73
N PRO A 393 14.20 9.92 34.90
CA PRO A 393 14.60 11.20 35.50
C PRO A 393 15.39 12.11 34.55
#